data_AF-A0A7R9LU47-F1
#
_entry.id   AF-A0A7R9LU47-F1
#
_cell.length_a   1.000
_cell.length_b   1.000
_cell.length_c   1.000
_cell.angle_alpha   90.00
_cell.angle_beta   90.00
_cell.angle_gamma   90.00
#
_symmetry.space_group_name_H-M   'P 1'
#
loop_
_entity.id
_entity.type
_entity.pdbx_description
1 polymer ?
#
loop_
_entity_poly.entity_id
_entity_poly.type
_entity_poly.pdbx_seq_one_letter_code
_entity_poly.pdbx_strand_id
1 'polypeptide(L)'
;MFSYNKFKVRILKEKIKEERTTVYRCGTLIDLCRGPHVRHTGNVKAFKVTKSSSSYWEGKADQESLQRVYGISFPDPKQLREWQRIQEEAAKRDHRKLGREQGLFFFNELSPGSCFFTPRGAHIYNTLMDFIRSEYRKRGFQEVISPNIYNFKLWQISGHGDHYADNMFLFDVDKEKFGLKPMNCPGHCLIFDSDVRSWRELPLRLADFGVLHRNELSGALTGLTRVRRFQQDDAHIFCTNEHISEEIKGALDFLQKVYSVFGFTFDLVLSTRPEKFLGEIEVWNNAEEALAKAMDSVGLKYK
;
A
#
# COMPACT_ATOMS: atom_id res chain seq x y z
N MET A 1 -38.29 11.57 -8.85
CA MET A 1 -37.49 12.31 -7.85
C MET A 1 -36.09 12.65 -8.37
N PHE A 2 -35.27 11.69 -8.82
CA PHE A 2 -33.88 11.95 -9.24
C PHE A 2 -33.62 11.80 -10.76
N SER A 3 -34.65 11.91 -11.61
CA SER A 3 -34.51 11.74 -13.07
C SER A 3 -33.50 12.67 -13.72
N TYR A 4 -33.23 13.83 -13.10
CA TYR A 4 -32.26 14.81 -13.55
C TYR A 4 -30.79 14.44 -13.25
N ASN A 5 -30.53 13.45 -12.40
CA ASN A 5 -29.17 13.06 -12.00
C ASN A 5 -28.92 11.57 -12.30
N LYS A 6 -28.18 11.31 -13.38
CA LYS A 6 -27.84 9.95 -13.83
C LYS A 6 -27.15 9.10 -12.76
N PHE A 7 -26.31 9.70 -11.92
CA PHE A 7 -25.56 8.97 -10.88
C PHE A 7 -26.46 8.49 -9.75
N LYS A 8 -27.41 9.33 -9.30
CA LYS A 8 -28.40 8.91 -8.29
C LYS A 8 -29.30 7.79 -8.80
N VAL A 9 -29.70 7.84 -10.08
CA VAL A 9 -30.47 6.77 -10.71
C VAL A 9 -29.67 5.48 -10.81
N ARG A 10 -28.37 5.54 -11.16
CA ARG A 10 -27.49 4.36 -11.15
C ARG A 10 -27.36 3.76 -9.76
N ILE A 11 -27.11 4.57 -8.72
CA ILE A 11 -27.06 4.09 -7.33
C ILE A 11 -28.34 3.33 -6.95
N LEU A 12 -29.51 3.87 -7.31
CA LEU A 12 -30.81 3.24 -7.06
C LEU A 12 -30.97 1.90 -7.77
N LYS A 13 -30.44 1.75 -8.99
CA LYS A 13 -30.56 0.50 -9.77
C LYS A 13 -29.53 -0.55 -9.37
N GLU A 14 -28.30 -0.11 -9.05
CA GLU A 14 -27.15 -1.01 -8.91
C GLU A 14 -26.87 -1.38 -7.44
N LYS A 15 -27.08 -0.44 -6.50
CA LYS A 15 -26.63 -0.59 -5.10
C LYS A 15 -27.76 -0.84 -4.12
N ILE A 16 -28.97 -0.42 -4.44
CA ILE A 16 -30.14 -0.61 -3.58
C ILE A 16 -30.85 -1.88 -4.05
N LYS A 17 -30.78 -2.92 -3.22
CA LYS A 17 -31.41 -4.22 -3.48
C LYS A 17 -32.71 -4.40 -2.70
N GLU A 18 -32.92 -3.57 -1.68
CA GLU A 18 -34.12 -3.57 -0.86
C GLU A 18 -35.28 -2.86 -1.56
N GLU A 19 -36.53 -3.24 -1.21
CA GLU A 19 -37.75 -2.65 -1.80
C GLU A 19 -37.91 -1.15 -1.49
N ARG A 20 -37.31 -0.68 -0.39
CA ARG A 20 -37.39 0.71 0.08
C ARG A 20 -36.01 1.23 0.47
N THR A 21 -35.80 2.52 0.24
CA THR A 21 -34.59 3.25 0.64
C THR A 21 -34.96 4.57 1.30
N THR A 22 -34.01 5.17 2.02
CA THR A 22 -34.19 6.46 2.68
C THR A 22 -33.62 7.60 1.84
N VAL A 23 -34.28 8.75 1.92
CA VAL A 23 -33.79 10.02 1.36
C VAL A 23 -33.74 11.06 2.47
N TYR A 24 -32.73 11.92 2.41
CA TYR A 24 -32.61 13.07 3.31
C TYR A 24 -33.04 14.34 2.57
N ARG A 25 -33.83 15.18 3.23
CA ARG A 25 -34.27 16.48 2.70
C ARG A 25 -33.80 17.60 3.61
N CYS A 26 -33.09 18.58 3.03
CA CYS A 26 -32.69 19.81 3.68
C CYS A 26 -33.12 21.00 2.82
N GLY A 27 -34.25 21.62 3.18
CA GLY A 27 -34.88 22.67 2.36
C GLY A 27 -35.33 22.13 1.00
N THR A 28 -34.75 22.65 -0.08
CA THR A 28 -34.99 22.22 -1.47
C THR A 28 -34.07 21.07 -1.90
N LEU A 29 -32.97 20.81 -1.17
CA LEU A 29 -32.07 19.71 -1.47
C LEU A 29 -32.67 18.38 -1.00
N ILE A 30 -32.72 17.40 -1.89
CA ILE A 30 -33.07 16.01 -1.57
C ILE A 30 -31.90 15.12 -2.01
N ASP A 31 -31.45 14.23 -1.13
CA ASP A 31 -30.32 13.34 -1.38
C ASP A 31 -30.53 11.90 -0.93
N LEU A 32 -29.85 10.96 -1.59
CA LEU A 32 -29.83 9.56 -1.20
C LEU A 32 -28.81 9.39 -0.09
N CYS A 33 -29.26 9.28 1.16
CA CYS A 33 -28.39 9.08 2.30
C CYS A 33 -29.10 8.26 3.38
N ARG A 34 -28.34 7.36 4.02
CA ARG A 34 -28.81 6.54 5.15
C ARG A 34 -28.65 7.25 6.52
N GLY A 35 -27.91 8.36 6.57
CA GLY A 35 -27.68 9.12 7.80
C GLY A 35 -26.75 8.43 8.81
N PRO A 36 -26.70 8.90 10.07
CA PRO A 36 -27.52 9.99 10.64
C PRO A 36 -27.08 11.38 10.16
N HIS A 37 -27.97 12.37 10.32
CA HIS A 37 -27.71 13.78 10.04
C HIS A 37 -27.79 14.61 11.32
N VAL A 38 -27.12 15.77 11.32
CA VAL A 38 -27.33 16.77 12.38
C VAL A 38 -28.77 17.23 12.40
N ARG A 39 -29.32 17.52 13.60
CA ARG A 39 -30.73 17.88 13.77
C ARG A 39 -31.14 19.16 13.00
N HIS A 40 -30.23 20.12 12.88
CA HIS A 40 -30.42 21.32 12.07
C HIS A 40 -29.05 21.85 11.57
N THR A 41 -29.07 22.56 10.45
CA THR A 41 -27.85 23.08 9.79
C THR A 41 -27.09 24.11 10.63
N GLY A 42 -27.75 24.79 11.57
CA GLY A 42 -27.10 25.73 12.51
C GLY A 42 -26.02 25.11 13.43
N ASN A 43 -25.94 23.77 13.50
CA ASN A 43 -24.85 23.09 14.20
C ASN A 43 -23.52 23.12 13.43
N VAL A 44 -23.57 23.36 12.12
CA VAL A 44 -22.40 23.52 11.27
C VAL A 44 -21.95 24.98 11.32
N LYS A 45 -21.22 25.35 12.37
CA LYS A 45 -20.82 26.76 12.59
C LYS A 45 -19.58 27.19 11.83
N ALA A 46 -18.69 26.25 11.53
CA ALA A 46 -17.45 26.51 10.81
C ALA A 46 -17.26 25.47 9.72
N PHE A 47 -17.01 25.90 8.49
CA PHE A 47 -16.78 25.05 7.34
C PHE A 47 -15.71 25.66 6.44
N LYS A 48 -14.89 24.82 5.81
CA LYS A 48 -13.91 25.24 4.81
C LYS A 48 -13.78 24.20 3.71
N VAL A 49 -13.80 24.65 2.46
CA VAL A 49 -13.37 23.85 1.30
C VAL A 49 -11.85 23.79 1.30
N THR A 50 -11.29 22.58 1.23
CA THR A 50 -9.86 22.35 1.41
C THR A 50 -9.13 22.05 0.11
N LYS A 51 -9.76 21.29 -0.80
CA LYS A 51 -9.15 20.84 -2.05
C LYS A 51 -10.22 20.53 -3.09
N SER A 52 -9.90 20.76 -4.36
CA SER A 52 -10.62 20.19 -5.50
C SER A 52 -9.73 19.16 -6.20
N SER A 53 -10.33 18.10 -6.70
CA SER A 53 -9.64 17.02 -7.42
C SER A 53 -10.58 16.38 -8.44
N SER A 54 -10.06 15.51 -9.29
CA SER A 54 -10.86 14.61 -10.12
C SER A 54 -10.89 13.20 -9.53
N SER A 55 -11.97 12.48 -9.76
CA SER A 55 -12.08 11.05 -9.48
C SER A 55 -12.96 10.39 -10.52
N TYR A 56 -12.76 9.11 -10.80
CA TYR A 56 -13.63 8.38 -11.71
C TYR A 56 -14.78 7.69 -10.96
N TRP A 57 -15.91 7.49 -11.63
CA TRP A 57 -17.02 6.72 -11.06
C TRP A 57 -16.55 5.32 -10.65
N GLU A 58 -16.84 4.94 -9.40
CA GLU A 58 -16.37 3.69 -8.77
C GLU A 58 -14.85 3.44 -8.78
N GLY A 59 -14.04 4.48 -9.03
CA GLY A 59 -12.58 4.34 -9.14
C GLY A 59 -12.10 3.64 -10.41
N LYS A 60 -12.98 3.43 -11.40
CA LYS A 60 -12.67 2.77 -12.68
C LYS A 60 -12.28 3.80 -13.74
N ALA A 61 -11.06 3.73 -14.26
CA ALA A 61 -10.48 4.77 -15.13
C ALA A 61 -11.18 4.91 -16.49
N ASP A 62 -11.91 3.89 -16.95
CA ASP A 62 -12.74 3.86 -18.16
C ASP A 62 -14.11 4.52 -17.98
N GLN A 63 -14.50 4.85 -16.73
CA GLN A 63 -15.80 5.43 -16.41
C GLN A 63 -15.77 6.96 -16.40
N GLU A 64 -16.94 7.59 -16.21
CA GLU A 64 -17.04 9.05 -16.24
C GLU A 64 -16.18 9.73 -15.16
N SER A 65 -15.47 10.78 -15.57
CA SER A 65 -14.70 11.63 -14.67
C SER A 65 -15.63 12.58 -13.90
N LEU A 66 -15.34 12.75 -12.61
CA LEU A 66 -16.11 13.55 -11.68
C LEU A 66 -15.20 14.55 -10.97
N GLN A 67 -15.74 15.73 -10.69
CA GLN A 67 -15.07 16.71 -9.84
C GLN A 67 -15.41 16.41 -8.38
N ARG A 68 -14.38 16.17 -7.56
CA ARG A 68 -14.49 15.93 -6.13
C ARG A 68 -14.00 17.15 -5.37
N VAL A 69 -14.89 17.70 -4.55
CA VAL A 69 -14.62 18.83 -3.65
C VAL A 69 -14.50 18.30 -2.22
N TYR A 70 -13.33 18.50 -1.61
CA TYR A 70 -13.09 18.19 -0.22
C TYR A 70 -13.42 19.39 0.66
N GLY A 71 -14.08 19.14 1.78
CA GLY A 71 -14.35 20.14 2.80
C GLY A 71 -14.33 19.53 4.18
N ILE A 72 -14.16 20.38 5.19
CA ILE A 72 -14.20 19.99 6.59
C ILE A 72 -15.07 20.99 7.36
N SER A 73 -15.80 20.50 8.35
CA SER A 73 -16.61 21.32 9.24
C SER A 73 -16.37 21.01 10.71
N PHE A 74 -16.52 22.03 11.55
CA PHE A 74 -16.42 21.94 13.01
C PHE A 74 -17.62 22.62 13.68
N PRO A 75 -17.98 22.19 14.90
CA PRO A 75 -19.08 22.79 15.66
C PRO A 75 -18.77 24.21 16.15
N ASP A 76 -17.50 24.63 16.14
CA ASP A 76 -17.09 26.00 16.45
C ASP A 76 -15.87 26.47 15.62
N PRO A 77 -15.69 27.80 15.43
CA PRO A 77 -14.58 28.35 14.67
C PRO A 77 -13.19 28.24 15.33
N LYS A 78 -13.09 27.95 16.63
CA LYS A 78 -11.79 27.75 17.29
C LYS A 78 -11.19 26.41 16.87
N GLN A 79 -12.00 25.35 16.83
CA GLN A 79 -11.56 24.04 16.35
C GLN A 79 -11.11 24.07 14.89
N LEU A 80 -11.82 24.79 14.02
CA LEU A 80 -11.40 24.95 12.62
C LEU A 80 -10.04 25.64 12.51
N ARG A 81 -9.78 26.67 13.33
CA ARG A 81 -8.48 27.37 13.37
C ARG A 81 -7.36 26.47 13.88
N GLU A 82 -7.62 25.68 14.92
CA GLU A 82 -6.63 24.73 15.43
C GLU A 82 -6.32 23.64 14.40
N TRP A 83 -7.35 23.10 13.74
CA TRP A 83 -7.15 22.15 12.64
C TRP A 83 -6.32 22.77 11.50
N GLN A 84 -6.60 24.01 11.11
CA GLN A 84 -5.83 24.73 10.09
C GLN A 84 -4.35 24.87 10.48
N ARG A 85 -4.08 25.24 11.74
CA ARG A 85 -2.72 25.34 12.27
C ARG A 85 -1.97 24.01 12.18
N ILE A 86 -2.63 22.90 12.52
CA ILE A 86 -2.06 21.55 12.38
C ILE A 86 -1.78 21.21 10.92
N GLN A 87 -2.69 21.53 10.00
CA GLN A 87 -2.48 21.28 8.57
C GLN A 87 -1.32 22.11 7.99
N GLU A 88 -1.18 23.37 8.42
CA GLU A 88 -0.08 24.24 8.01
C GLU A 88 1.27 23.70 8.50
N GLU A 89 1.33 23.24 9.76
CA GLU A 89 2.52 22.57 10.31
C GLU A 89 2.84 21.27 9.58
N ALA A 90 1.83 20.46 9.24
CA ALA A 90 2.03 19.25 8.45
C ALA A 90 2.54 19.57 7.04
N ALA A 91 2.00 20.60 6.38
CA ALA A 91 2.42 21.03 5.05
C ALA A 91 3.86 21.56 5.01
N LYS A 92 4.36 22.15 6.11
CA LYS A 92 5.78 22.53 6.24
C LYS A 92 6.72 21.32 6.28
N ARG A 93 6.23 20.16 6.74
CA ARG A 93 7.00 18.92 6.91
C ARG A 93 6.78 17.92 5.76
N ASP A 94 6.14 18.36 4.69
CA ASP A 94 5.90 17.54 3.51
C ASP A 94 7.24 17.21 2.82
N HIS A 95 7.53 15.91 2.66
CA HIS A 95 8.77 15.44 2.06
C HIS A 95 8.95 15.93 0.62
N ARG A 96 7.86 16.22 -0.11
CA ARG A 96 7.92 16.74 -1.49
C ARG A 96 8.43 18.17 -1.50
N LYS A 97 8.06 18.97 -0.50
CA LYS A 97 8.55 20.32 -0.32
C LYS A 97 10.00 20.30 0.15
N LEU A 98 10.27 19.60 1.25
CA LEU A 98 11.61 19.51 1.84
C LEU A 98 12.62 18.88 0.89
N GLY A 99 12.24 17.81 0.19
CA GLY A 99 13.10 17.13 -0.78
C GLY A 99 13.52 18.04 -1.94
N ARG A 100 12.63 18.94 -2.38
CA ARG A 100 12.95 19.95 -3.40
C ARG A 100 13.81 21.08 -2.83
N GLU A 101 13.44 21.63 -1.68
CA GLU A 101 14.16 22.75 -1.04
C GLU A 101 15.60 22.38 -0.65
N GLN A 102 15.81 21.13 -0.22
CA GLN A 102 17.13 20.62 0.14
C GLN A 102 17.89 20.02 -1.05
N GLY A 103 17.24 19.93 -2.22
CA GLY A 103 17.80 19.36 -3.44
C GLY A 103 18.15 17.88 -3.29
N LEU A 104 17.31 17.08 -2.64
CA LEU A 104 17.50 15.64 -2.42
C LEU A 104 17.03 14.81 -3.60
N PHE A 105 15.88 15.19 -4.18
CA PHE A 105 15.31 14.48 -5.31
C PHE A 105 14.38 15.37 -6.12
N PHE A 106 14.09 14.93 -7.33
CA PHE A 106 13.06 15.53 -8.18
C PHE A 106 12.30 14.46 -8.97
N PHE A 107 11.19 14.87 -9.57
CA PHE A 107 10.40 14.05 -10.49
C PHE A 107 10.34 14.74 -11.85
N ASN A 108 10.26 13.95 -12.92
CA ASN A 108 10.17 14.45 -14.28
C ASN A 108 9.01 13.74 -15.02
N GLU A 109 8.29 14.47 -15.86
CA GLU A 109 7.16 13.95 -16.64
C GLU A 109 7.56 12.85 -17.63
N LEU A 110 8.83 12.78 -18.02
CA LEU A 110 9.37 11.70 -18.85
C LEU A 110 9.46 10.36 -18.11
N SER A 111 9.38 10.36 -16.76
CA SER A 111 9.31 9.14 -15.97
C SER A 111 8.35 9.32 -14.78
N PRO A 112 7.02 9.42 -15.02
CA PRO A 112 6.04 9.69 -13.98
C PRO A 112 6.07 8.60 -12.90
N GLY A 113 6.10 9.02 -11.63
CA GLY A 113 6.14 8.09 -10.51
C GLY A 113 7.49 7.41 -10.29
N SER A 114 8.55 7.81 -11.00
CA SER A 114 9.91 7.37 -10.72
C SER A 114 10.74 8.55 -10.25
N CYS A 115 11.35 8.39 -9.07
CA CYS A 115 12.12 9.44 -8.43
C CYS A 115 13.55 9.51 -8.97
N PHE A 116 14.04 10.73 -9.25
CA PHE A 116 15.44 11.01 -9.53
C PHE A 116 16.11 11.50 -8.25
N PHE A 117 16.98 10.68 -7.67
CA PHE A 117 17.81 11.09 -6.54
C PHE A 117 19.01 11.91 -7.02
N THR A 118 19.22 13.08 -6.42
CA THR A 118 20.45 13.87 -6.63
C THR A 118 21.59 13.26 -5.81
N PRO A 119 22.85 13.74 -5.93
CA PRO A 119 23.94 13.25 -5.09
C PRO A 119 23.65 13.28 -3.59
N ARG A 120 22.92 14.31 -3.10
CA ARG A 120 22.54 14.42 -1.68
C ARG A 120 21.49 13.39 -1.28
N GLY A 121 20.47 13.18 -2.11
CA GLY A 121 19.46 12.16 -1.85
C GLY A 121 20.04 10.75 -1.96
N ALA A 122 20.94 10.53 -2.92
CA ALA A 122 21.63 9.26 -3.10
C ALA A 122 22.52 8.92 -1.90
N HIS A 123 23.16 9.92 -1.28
CA HIS A 123 23.90 9.71 -0.03
C HIS A 123 22.99 9.15 1.08
N ILE A 124 21.85 9.79 1.34
CA ILE A 124 20.88 9.31 2.34
C ILE A 124 20.39 7.89 1.98
N TYR A 125 20.02 7.67 0.72
CA TYR A 125 19.55 6.38 0.22
C TYR A 125 20.59 5.27 0.47
N ASN A 126 21.85 5.50 0.10
CA ASN A 126 22.93 4.52 0.28
C ASN A 126 23.24 4.28 1.76
N THR A 127 23.24 5.32 2.60
CA THR A 127 23.42 5.15 4.05
C THR A 127 22.34 4.28 4.68
N LEU A 128 21.07 4.47 4.28
CA LEU A 128 19.96 3.64 4.76
C LEU A 128 20.09 2.19 4.27
N MET A 129 20.48 2.02 3.00
CA MET A 129 20.75 0.71 2.41
C MET A 129 21.87 -0.05 3.11
N ASP A 130 22.98 0.63 3.41
CA ASP A 130 24.11 0.01 4.10
C ASP A 130 23.77 -0.36 5.55
N PHE A 131 23.01 0.51 6.22
CA PHE A 131 22.46 0.22 7.54
C PHE A 131 21.60 -1.04 7.54
N ILE A 132 20.59 -1.10 6.68
CA ILE A 132 19.66 -2.23 6.69
C ILE A 132 20.35 -3.53 6.26
N ARG A 133 21.23 -3.49 5.26
CA ARG A 133 22.09 -4.64 4.87
C ARG A 133 22.92 -5.16 6.04
N SER A 134 23.45 -4.25 6.87
CA SER A 134 24.21 -4.65 8.06
C SER A 134 23.35 -5.40 9.08
N GLU A 135 22.09 -5.00 9.25
CA GLU A 135 21.15 -5.66 10.15
C GLU A 135 20.67 -7.01 9.60
N TYR A 136 20.48 -7.13 8.28
CA TYR A 136 20.20 -8.38 7.59
C TYR A 136 21.33 -9.41 7.79
N ARG A 137 22.60 -8.99 7.60
CA ARG A 137 23.76 -9.87 7.80
C ARG A 137 23.88 -10.41 9.23
N LYS A 138 23.60 -9.57 10.24
CA LYS A 138 23.60 -10.00 11.66
C LYS A 138 22.56 -11.08 11.96
N ARG A 139 21.51 -11.17 11.14
CA ARG A 139 20.39 -12.11 11.28
C ARG A 139 20.48 -13.30 10.33
N GLY A 140 21.63 -13.49 9.67
CA GLY A 140 21.89 -14.65 8.82
C GLY A 140 21.15 -14.62 7.48
N PHE A 141 20.67 -13.46 7.03
CA PHE A 141 20.14 -13.33 5.68
C PHE A 141 21.27 -13.28 4.65
N GLN A 142 21.03 -13.93 3.52
CA GLN A 142 21.93 -13.96 2.38
C GLN A 142 21.38 -13.05 1.29
N GLU A 143 22.14 -12.02 0.92
CA GLU A 143 21.75 -11.11 -0.17
C GLU A 143 21.86 -11.83 -1.51
N VAL A 144 20.77 -11.81 -2.27
CA VAL A 144 20.69 -12.35 -3.63
C VAL A 144 20.36 -11.24 -4.62
N ILE A 145 20.70 -11.47 -5.89
CA ILE A 145 20.39 -10.55 -6.99
C ILE A 145 19.55 -11.32 -8.00
N SER A 146 18.30 -10.89 -8.16
CA SER A 146 17.34 -11.49 -9.10
C SER A 146 17.07 -10.56 -10.30
N PRO A 147 16.78 -11.10 -11.50
CA PRO A 147 16.42 -10.31 -12.68
C PRO A 147 15.30 -9.30 -12.44
N ASN A 148 15.24 -8.26 -13.29
CA ASN A 148 14.13 -7.29 -13.28
C ASN A 148 13.02 -7.63 -14.27
N ILE A 149 13.31 -8.44 -15.28
CA ILE A 149 12.42 -8.79 -16.37
C ILE A 149 12.23 -10.32 -16.35
N TYR A 150 10.98 -10.75 -16.42
CA TYR A 150 10.63 -12.16 -16.46
C TYR A 150 9.60 -12.44 -17.54
N ASN A 151 9.66 -13.66 -18.09
CA ASN A 151 8.60 -14.19 -18.92
C ASN A 151 7.30 -14.26 -18.10
N PHE A 152 6.18 -13.90 -18.72
CA PHE A 152 4.88 -13.82 -18.04
C PHE A 152 4.44 -15.17 -17.44
N LYS A 153 4.95 -16.29 -17.97
CA LYS A 153 4.73 -17.65 -17.43
C LYS A 153 5.06 -17.75 -15.94
N LEU A 154 6.09 -17.05 -15.44
CA LEU A 154 6.44 -17.07 -14.01
C LEU A 154 5.31 -16.51 -13.13
N TRP A 155 4.65 -15.45 -13.61
CA TRP A 155 3.53 -14.84 -12.89
C TRP A 155 2.29 -15.72 -12.93
N GLN A 156 2.08 -16.47 -14.03
CA GLN A 156 1.02 -17.48 -14.10
C GLN A 156 1.26 -18.62 -13.11
N ILE A 157 2.49 -19.14 -13.04
CA ILE A 157 2.86 -20.21 -12.10
C ILE A 157 2.67 -19.76 -10.65
N SER A 158 3.05 -18.52 -10.33
CA SER A 158 2.89 -17.99 -8.97
C SER A 158 1.48 -17.50 -8.62
N GLY A 159 0.53 -17.55 -9.56
CA GLY A 159 -0.85 -17.03 -9.39
C GLY A 159 -0.97 -15.49 -9.47
N HIS A 160 0.13 -14.75 -9.52
CA HIS A 160 0.13 -13.30 -9.65
C HIS A 160 -0.37 -12.80 -11.01
N GLY A 161 -0.29 -13.63 -12.05
CA GLY A 161 -0.81 -13.32 -13.38
C GLY A 161 -2.31 -12.99 -13.36
N ASP A 162 -3.09 -13.71 -12.54
CA ASP A 162 -4.54 -13.53 -12.49
C ASP A 162 -4.97 -12.36 -11.61
N HIS A 163 -4.20 -12.05 -10.57
CA HIS A 163 -4.56 -11.05 -9.56
C HIS A 163 -3.84 -9.71 -9.70
N TYR A 164 -2.68 -9.69 -10.37
CA TYR A 164 -1.78 -8.55 -10.34
C TYR A 164 -1.42 -8.01 -11.73
N ALA A 165 -1.79 -8.69 -12.82
CA ALA A 165 -1.42 -8.30 -14.19
C ALA A 165 -1.80 -6.86 -14.55
N ASP A 166 -2.97 -6.37 -14.10
CA ASP A 166 -3.41 -4.98 -14.34
C ASP A 166 -2.45 -3.93 -13.75
N ASN A 167 -1.72 -4.30 -12.68
CA ASN A 167 -0.76 -3.45 -12.01
C ASN A 167 0.69 -3.73 -12.44
N MET A 168 0.90 -4.46 -13.53
CA MET A 168 2.24 -4.78 -14.06
C MET A 168 2.56 -3.97 -15.31
N PHE A 169 3.85 -3.69 -15.51
CA PHE A 169 4.34 -3.24 -16.81
C PHE A 169 4.66 -4.46 -17.66
N LEU A 170 3.83 -4.71 -18.67
CA LEU A 170 3.94 -5.82 -19.59
C LEU A 170 4.32 -5.33 -20.99
N PHE A 171 5.13 -6.11 -21.70
CA PHE A 171 5.57 -5.83 -23.06
C PHE A 171 5.88 -7.13 -23.80
N ASP A 172 5.79 -7.09 -25.14
CA ASP A 172 6.06 -8.26 -25.97
C ASP A 172 7.55 -8.32 -26.37
N VAL A 173 8.15 -9.51 -26.27
CA VAL A 173 9.50 -9.83 -26.74
C VAL A 173 9.42 -11.14 -27.50
N ASP A 174 9.82 -11.16 -28.77
CA ASP A 174 9.86 -12.37 -29.62
C ASP A 174 8.56 -13.20 -29.60
N LYS A 175 7.41 -12.52 -29.64
CA LYS A 175 6.05 -13.09 -29.58
C LYS A 175 5.64 -13.67 -28.22
N GLU A 176 6.46 -13.52 -27.19
CA GLU A 176 6.13 -13.86 -25.82
C GLU A 176 5.90 -12.60 -24.98
N LYS A 177 5.03 -12.70 -23.96
CA LYS A 177 4.82 -11.61 -23.01
C LYS A 177 5.88 -11.65 -21.92
N PHE A 178 6.47 -10.50 -21.66
CA PHE A 178 7.38 -10.27 -20.54
C PHE A 178 6.83 -9.15 -19.66
N GLY A 179 7.35 -9.06 -18.44
CA GLY A 179 7.00 -7.99 -17.53
C GLY A 179 8.13 -7.61 -16.59
N LEU A 180 8.12 -6.36 -16.16
CA LEU A 180 8.93 -5.91 -15.03
C LEU A 180 8.38 -6.52 -13.75
N LYS A 181 9.25 -7.01 -12.87
CA LYS A 181 8.82 -7.62 -11.60
C LYS A 181 8.10 -6.61 -10.68
N PRO A 182 6.89 -6.93 -10.19
CA PRO A 182 6.19 -6.12 -9.18
C PRO A 182 6.54 -6.48 -7.72
N MET A 183 7.26 -7.59 -7.55
CA MET A 183 7.71 -8.18 -6.28
C MET A 183 8.86 -9.17 -6.54
N ASN A 184 9.64 -9.52 -5.51
CA ASN A 184 10.78 -10.44 -5.68
C ASN A 184 10.42 -11.92 -5.44
N CYS A 185 9.29 -12.22 -4.79
CA CYS A 185 8.94 -13.56 -4.28
C CYS A 185 9.13 -14.68 -5.31
N PRO A 186 8.57 -14.59 -6.54
CA PRO A 186 8.72 -15.68 -7.53
C PRO A 186 10.17 -15.88 -7.98
N GLY A 187 10.98 -14.82 -8.04
CA GLY A 187 12.40 -14.93 -8.32
C GLY A 187 13.15 -15.67 -7.21
N HIS A 188 12.77 -15.45 -5.95
CA HIS A 188 13.39 -16.14 -4.80
C HIS A 188 13.00 -17.61 -4.77
N CYS A 189 11.77 -17.97 -5.18
CA CYS A 189 11.37 -19.36 -5.36
C CYS A 189 12.24 -20.07 -6.42
N LEU A 190 12.58 -19.41 -7.53
CA LEU A 190 13.49 -19.98 -8.54
C LEU A 190 14.92 -20.18 -8.01
N ILE A 191 15.40 -19.28 -7.13
CA ILE A 191 16.71 -19.43 -6.47
C ILE A 191 16.67 -20.59 -5.46
N PHE A 192 15.55 -20.74 -4.74
CA PHE A 192 15.37 -21.87 -3.85
C PHE A 192 15.40 -23.21 -4.62
N ASP A 193 14.68 -23.26 -5.74
CA ASP A 193 14.52 -24.43 -6.62
C ASP A 193 15.77 -24.76 -7.47
N SER A 194 16.76 -23.86 -7.54
CA SER A 194 17.94 -24.07 -8.37
C SER A 194 18.85 -25.21 -7.91
N ASP A 195 18.76 -25.60 -6.62
CA ASP A 195 19.56 -26.67 -6.05
C ASP A 195 18.71 -27.60 -5.17
N VAL A 196 19.19 -28.83 -4.99
CA VAL A 196 18.61 -29.77 -4.01
C VAL A 196 18.92 -29.26 -2.60
N ARG A 197 17.87 -28.99 -1.81
CA ARG A 197 17.99 -28.45 -0.44
C ARG A 197 17.83 -29.55 0.61
N SER A 198 18.67 -29.49 1.64
CA SER A 198 18.53 -30.35 2.83
C SER A 198 17.69 -29.66 3.90
N TRP A 199 16.91 -30.42 4.67
CA TRP A 199 16.17 -29.88 5.81
C TRP A 199 17.08 -29.18 6.84
N ARG A 200 18.37 -29.54 6.88
CA ARG A 200 19.39 -28.94 7.75
C ARG A 200 19.78 -27.51 7.36
N GLU A 201 19.47 -27.10 6.13
CA GLU A 201 19.73 -25.75 5.62
C GLU A 201 18.58 -24.78 5.97
N LEU A 202 17.45 -25.31 6.46
CA LEU A 202 16.32 -24.51 6.89
C LEU A 202 16.51 -24.07 8.34
N PRO A 203 16.13 -22.82 8.70
CA PRO A 203 15.53 -21.79 7.83
C PRO A 203 16.55 -21.09 6.91
N LEU A 204 16.25 -21.06 5.61
CA LEU A 204 17.03 -20.32 4.61
C LEU A 204 16.42 -18.93 4.43
N ARG A 205 17.24 -17.88 4.56
CA ARG A 205 16.78 -16.49 4.54
C ARG A 205 17.43 -15.73 3.39
N LEU A 206 16.65 -15.37 2.38
CA LEU A 206 17.13 -14.62 1.21
C LEU A 206 16.67 -13.17 1.32
N ALA A 207 17.59 -12.22 1.17
CA ALA A 207 17.30 -10.79 1.11
C ALA A 207 17.59 -10.24 -0.28
N ASP A 208 16.78 -9.30 -0.76
CA ASP A 208 16.92 -8.72 -2.10
C ASP A 208 16.49 -7.26 -2.10
N PHE A 209 17.40 -6.41 -2.56
CA PHE A 209 17.18 -4.97 -2.68
C PHE A 209 16.95 -4.54 -4.13
N GLY A 210 16.45 -5.47 -4.94
CA GLY A 210 16.17 -5.31 -6.36
C GLY A 210 15.11 -4.27 -6.65
N VAL A 211 15.17 -3.72 -7.87
CA VAL A 211 14.23 -2.69 -8.33
C VAL A 211 12.92 -3.33 -8.72
N LEU A 212 11.83 -2.82 -8.17
CA LEU A 212 10.47 -3.26 -8.43
C LEU A 212 9.69 -2.19 -9.20
N HIS A 213 8.73 -2.66 -10.00
CA HIS A 213 7.86 -1.79 -10.77
C HIS A 213 6.38 -2.18 -10.63
N ARG A 214 5.53 -1.20 -10.31
CA ARG A 214 4.07 -1.36 -10.27
C ARG A 214 3.43 -0.28 -11.12
N ASN A 215 2.52 -0.66 -12.02
CA ASN A 215 1.80 0.25 -12.90
C ASN A 215 0.65 0.97 -12.15
N GLU A 216 1.04 1.75 -11.14
CA GLU A 216 0.11 2.57 -10.38
C GLU A 216 -0.60 3.61 -11.27
N LEU A 217 -1.87 3.86 -10.97
CA LEU A 217 -2.66 4.89 -11.65
C LEU A 217 -1.97 6.26 -11.48
N SER A 218 -1.85 7.02 -12.57
CA SER A 218 -1.13 8.31 -12.57
C SER A 218 -1.67 9.29 -11.52
N GLY A 219 -2.98 9.32 -11.30
CA GLY A 219 -3.63 10.16 -10.29
C GLY A 219 -3.37 9.75 -8.84
N ALA A 220 -2.86 8.54 -8.59
CA ALA A 220 -2.53 8.05 -7.26
C ALA A 220 -1.08 8.37 -6.85
N LEU A 221 -0.21 8.75 -7.79
CA LEU A 221 1.20 9.01 -7.53
C LEU A 221 1.38 10.23 -6.62
N THR A 222 2.22 10.10 -5.58
CA THR A 222 2.46 11.19 -4.63
C THR A 222 3.87 11.15 -4.04
N GLY A 223 4.77 11.97 -4.60
CA GLY A 223 6.15 12.06 -4.12
C GLY A 223 6.80 10.68 -4.00
N LEU A 224 7.54 10.46 -2.90
CA LEU A 224 8.12 9.16 -2.54
C LEU A 224 7.17 8.15 -1.86
N THR A 225 5.93 8.52 -1.51
CA THR A 225 5.04 7.61 -0.75
C THR A 225 4.23 6.67 -1.64
N ARG A 226 3.97 7.05 -2.90
CA ARG A 226 3.35 6.18 -3.91
C ARG A 226 3.99 6.42 -5.27
N VAL A 227 4.75 5.43 -5.73
CA VAL A 227 5.65 5.48 -6.88
C VAL A 227 5.46 4.25 -7.76
N ARG A 228 5.85 4.35 -9.03
CA ARG A 228 5.87 3.22 -9.97
C ARG A 228 7.15 2.41 -9.87
N ARG A 229 8.29 3.06 -9.57
CA ARG A 229 9.58 2.41 -9.33
C ARG A 229 9.95 2.55 -7.86
N PHE A 230 10.23 1.44 -7.20
CA PHE A 230 10.65 1.41 -5.81
C PHE A 230 11.65 0.26 -5.56
N GLN A 231 12.31 0.32 -4.42
CA GLN A 231 13.14 -0.75 -3.90
C GLN A 231 12.66 -1.01 -2.49
N GLN A 232 12.41 -2.27 -2.19
CA GLN A 232 12.10 -2.72 -0.85
C GLN A 232 13.36 -3.34 -0.26
N ASP A 233 13.51 -3.24 1.04
CA ASP A 233 14.35 -4.12 1.84
C ASP A 233 13.66 -5.49 1.98
N ASP A 234 13.42 -6.14 0.83
CA ASP A 234 12.60 -7.34 0.71
C ASP A 234 13.37 -8.58 1.14
N ALA A 235 12.67 -9.55 1.71
CA ALA A 235 13.26 -10.82 2.09
C ALA A 235 12.23 -11.94 2.17
N HIS A 236 12.67 -13.16 1.85
CA HIS A 236 11.86 -14.36 1.92
C HIS A 236 12.58 -15.43 2.73
N ILE A 237 11.84 -16.01 3.67
CA ILE A 237 12.35 -17.05 4.57
C ILE A 237 11.68 -18.36 4.17
N PHE A 238 12.50 -19.31 3.71
CA PHE A 238 12.07 -20.68 3.44
C PHE A 238 12.32 -21.50 4.70
N CYS A 239 11.26 -22.02 5.30
CA CYS A 239 11.34 -22.74 6.56
C CYS A 239 10.26 -23.83 6.66
N THR A 240 10.42 -24.71 7.64
CA THR A 240 9.40 -25.71 8.01
C THR A 240 8.33 -25.05 8.90
N ASN A 241 7.18 -25.69 9.03
CA ASN A 241 6.07 -25.17 9.86
C ASN A 241 6.47 -24.95 11.33
N GLU A 242 7.41 -25.74 11.85
CA GLU A 242 7.91 -25.64 13.23
C GLU A 242 8.68 -24.33 13.47
N HIS A 243 9.36 -23.81 12.45
CA HIS A 243 10.14 -22.57 12.56
C HIS A 243 9.30 -21.29 12.46
N ILE A 244 8.06 -21.36 11.93
CA ILE A 244 7.23 -20.17 11.64
C ILE A 244 7.11 -19.24 12.85
N SER A 245 6.83 -19.78 14.03
CA SER A 245 6.65 -18.97 15.24
C SER A 245 7.94 -18.24 15.64
N GLU A 246 9.09 -18.90 15.53
CA GLU A 246 10.39 -18.31 15.85
C GLU A 246 10.80 -17.23 14.84
N GLU A 247 10.59 -17.49 13.54
CA GLU A 247 10.90 -16.52 12.49
C GLU A 247 10.03 -15.26 12.57
N ILE A 248 8.74 -15.40 12.91
CA ILE A 248 7.87 -14.23 13.15
C ILE A 248 8.38 -13.39 14.32
N LYS A 249 8.79 -14.03 15.43
CA LYS A 249 9.38 -13.31 16.58
C LYS A 249 10.66 -12.60 16.19
N GLY A 250 11.54 -13.27 15.43
CA GLY A 250 12.76 -12.68 14.91
C GLY A 250 12.50 -11.48 13.99
N ALA A 251 11.47 -11.54 13.15
CA ALA A 251 11.06 -10.43 12.29
C ALA A 251 10.51 -9.24 13.09
N LEU A 252 9.73 -9.49 14.15
CA LEU A 252 9.21 -8.44 15.04
C LEU A 252 10.33 -7.78 15.86
N ASP A 253 11.27 -8.56 16.40
CA ASP A 253 12.47 -8.01 17.05
C ASP A 253 13.30 -7.16 16.07
N PHE A 254 13.47 -7.65 14.84
CA PHE A 254 14.17 -6.91 13.80
C PHE A 254 13.48 -5.58 13.49
N LEU A 255 12.16 -5.59 13.30
CA LEU A 255 11.35 -4.39 13.09
C LEU A 255 11.53 -3.39 14.25
N GLN A 256 11.41 -3.87 15.49
CA GLN A 256 11.59 -3.04 16.68
C GLN A 256 12.99 -2.44 16.76
N LYS A 257 14.03 -3.22 16.45
CA LYS A 257 15.42 -2.75 16.44
C LYS A 257 15.60 -1.63 15.43
N VAL A 258 15.14 -1.82 14.19
CA VAL A 258 15.23 -0.79 13.14
C VAL A 258 14.47 0.46 13.53
N TYR A 259 13.22 0.32 13.99
CA TYR A 259 12.36 1.46 14.31
C TYR A 259 12.89 2.25 15.51
N SER A 260 13.49 1.58 16.49
CA SER A 260 14.10 2.23 17.66
C SER A 260 15.24 3.18 17.28
N VAL A 261 16.03 2.86 16.24
CA VAL A 261 17.12 3.72 15.75
C VAL A 261 16.57 5.03 15.19
N PHE A 262 15.40 4.99 14.55
CA PHE A 262 14.73 6.17 13.99
C PHE A 262 13.76 6.84 14.97
N GLY A 263 13.57 6.29 16.18
CA GLY A 263 12.61 6.79 17.16
C GLY A 263 11.15 6.62 16.72
N PHE A 264 10.85 5.66 15.85
CA PHE A 264 9.49 5.40 15.38
C PHE A 264 8.73 4.48 16.34
N THR A 265 7.44 4.79 16.53
CA THR A 265 6.46 3.90 17.16
C THR A 265 5.57 3.30 16.08
N PHE A 266 5.01 2.12 16.35
CA PHE A 266 4.15 1.42 15.40
C PHE A 266 2.96 0.76 16.10
N ASP A 267 1.86 0.67 15.36
CA ASP A 267 0.70 -0.17 15.68
C ASP A 267 0.76 -1.42 14.79
N LEU A 268 0.44 -2.57 15.35
CA LEU A 268 0.33 -3.82 14.60
C LEU A 268 -1.12 -4.07 14.18
N VAL A 269 -1.30 -4.64 12.99
CA VAL A 269 -2.60 -5.06 12.47
C VAL A 269 -2.46 -6.47 11.93
N LEU A 270 -3.33 -7.39 12.37
CA LEU A 270 -3.38 -8.75 11.85
C LEU A 270 -4.32 -8.82 10.65
N SER A 271 -3.75 -8.93 9.45
CA SER A 271 -4.55 -9.09 8.23
C SER A 271 -4.90 -10.57 8.02
N THR A 272 -6.20 -10.89 8.02
CA THR A 272 -6.74 -12.24 7.79
C THR A 272 -7.12 -12.45 6.32
N ARG A 273 -7.58 -13.66 5.99
CA ARG A 273 -7.90 -14.04 4.61
C ARG A 273 -8.88 -13.05 3.95
N PRO A 274 -8.61 -12.64 2.69
CA PRO A 274 -9.53 -11.82 1.92
C PRO A 274 -10.71 -12.64 1.35
N GLU A 275 -11.76 -11.97 0.85
CA GLU A 275 -12.92 -12.63 0.20
C GLU A 275 -12.51 -13.50 -1.01
N LYS A 276 -11.45 -13.09 -1.72
CA LYS A 276 -10.84 -13.85 -2.82
C LYS A 276 -9.46 -14.32 -2.36
N PHE A 277 -9.33 -15.58 -1.94
CA PHE A 277 -8.08 -16.19 -1.53
C PHE A 277 -7.71 -17.40 -2.41
N LEU A 278 -6.44 -17.78 -2.39
CA LEU A 278 -5.91 -18.97 -3.06
C LEU A 278 -5.53 -20.03 -2.01
N GLY A 279 -5.58 -21.31 -2.40
CA GLY A 279 -5.22 -22.44 -1.55
C GLY A 279 -6.36 -22.96 -0.67
N GLU A 280 -6.04 -23.98 0.13
CA GLU A 280 -7.01 -24.68 0.98
C GLU A 280 -7.37 -23.86 2.23
N ILE A 281 -8.64 -23.94 2.64
CA ILE A 281 -9.16 -23.26 3.85
C ILE A 281 -8.39 -23.65 5.11
N GLU A 282 -7.98 -24.91 5.22
CA GLU A 282 -7.24 -25.42 6.37
C GLU A 282 -5.83 -24.82 6.48
N VAL A 283 -5.18 -24.54 5.34
CA VAL A 283 -3.88 -23.87 5.33
C VAL A 283 -4.03 -22.44 5.86
N TRP A 284 -5.09 -21.74 5.47
CA TRP A 284 -5.41 -20.41 6.01
C TRP A 284 -5.72 -20.44 7.50
N ASN A 285 -6.53 -21.39 7.97
CA ASN A 285 -6.82 -21.57 9.39
C ASN A 285 -5.53 -21.71 10.21
N ASN A 286 -4.64 -22.60 9.76
CA ASN A 286 -3.37 -22.87 10.43
C ASN A 286 -2.44 -21.66 10.40
N ALA A 287 -2.36 -20.94 9.27
CA ALA A 287 -1.51 -19.75 9.14
C ALA A 287 -2.00 -18.59 10.02
N GLU A 288 -3.31 -18.32 10.03
CA GLU A 288 -3.92 -17.29 10.88
C GLU A 288 -3.72 -17.62 12.37
N GLU A 289 -3.91 -18.87 12.77
CA GLU A 289 -3.71 -19.31 14.15
C GLU A 289 -2.24 -19.22 14.58
N ALA A 290 -1.30 -19.67 13.72
CA ALA A 290 0.12 -19.58 14.00
C ALA A 290 0.58 -18.12 14.14
N LEU A 291 0.08 -17.23 13.28
CA LEU A 291 0.39 -15.81 13.33
C LEU A 291 -0.21 -15.16 14.59
N ALA A 292 -1.46 -15.44 14.95
CA ALA A 292 -2.07 -14.94 16.18
C ALA A 292 -1.29 -15.39 17.43
N LYS A 293 -0.93 -16.68 17.53
CA LYS A 293 -0.12 -17.21 18.64
C LYS A 293 1.26 -16.55 18.72
N ALA A 294 1.91 -16.33 17.58
CA ALA A 294 3.20 -15.65 17.55
C ALA A 294 3.07 -14.21 18.06
N MET A 295 2.04 -13.48 17.62
CA MET A 295 1.77 -12.10 18.03
C MET A 295 1.45 -12.00 19.54
N ASP A 296 0.61 -12.89 20.06
CA ASP A 296 0.26 -12.95 21.49
C ASP A 296 1.50 -13.19 22.36
N SER A 297 2.43 -14.03 21.89
CA SER A 297 3.66 -14.36 22.63
C SER A 297 4.67 -13.21 22.72
N VAL A 298 4.61 -12.23 21.82
CA VAL A 298 5.47 -11.04 21.83
C VAL A 298 4.89 -9.96 22.75
N GLY A 299 3.64 -10.12 23.22
CA GLY A 299 3.01 -9.20 24.17
C GLY A 299 2.67 -7.82 23.59
N LEU A 300 2.75 -7.66 22.27
CA LEU A 300 2.39 -6.43 21.57
C LEU A 300 0.90 -6.43 21.24
N LYS A 301 0.22 -5.31 21.54
CA LYS A 301 -1.18 -5.14 21.15
C LYS A 301 -1.28 -4.98 19.64
N TYR A 302 -2.12 -5.77 19.00
CA TYR A 302 -2.48 -5.65 17.59
C TYR A 302 -3.97 -5.40 17.43
N LYS A 303 -4.35 -4.85 16.28
CA LYS A 303 -5.72 -4.58 15.85
C LYS A 303 -6.18 -5.57 14.79
#